data_AF-A0A820UQW1-F1
#
_entry.id   AF-A0A820UQW1-F1
#
_cell.length_a   1.000
_cell.length_b   1.000
_cell.length_c   1.000
_cell.angle_alpha   90.00
_cell.angle_beta   90.00
_cell.angle_gamma   90.00
#
_symmetry.space_group_name_H-M   'P 1'
#
loop_
_entity.id
_entity.type
_entity.pdbx_description
1 polymer ?
#
loop_
_entity_poly.entity_id
_entity_poly.type
_entity_poly.pdbx_seq_one_letter_code
_entity_poly.pdbx_strand_id
1 'polypeptide(L)'
;DVTIDNVDLYVKLSLEFIFRDGIRRQMDAFRNGFNQVFSIEHLKCFNSHELKLLLCGNQWPSWTLEELLNYIEPSHGFTRESTGFTKFLNVMLELDGLERKSVVQFITGCSSLPPGGLANLRPRLAVARKVEADDNSYPSVNTCYHYLKLPDYSSQEILKIRLMTACKERGFYFN
;
A
#
# COMPACT_ATOMS: atom_id res chain seq x y z
N ASP A 1 11.23 34.45 -12.37
CA ASP A 1 10.61 34.13 -11.08
C ASP A 1 9.19 33.65 -11.24
N VAL A 2 8.74 32.79 -10.32
CA VAL A 2 7.34 32.35 -10.24
C VAL A 2 6.54 33.44 -9.53
N THR A 3 5.43 33.84 -10.12
CA THR A 3 4.48 34.85 -9.62
C THR A 3 3.09 34.24 -9.53
N ILE A 4 2.17 34.92 -8.85
CA ILE A 4 0.77 34.47 -8.74
C ILE A 4 0.10 34.36 -10.12
N ASP A 5 0.49 35.19 -11.08
CA ASP A 5 -0.07 35.20 -12.43
C ASP A 5 0.48 34.07 -13.32
N ASN A 6 1.65 33.49 -12.97
CA ASN A 6 2.31 32.47 -13.80
C ASN A 6 2.44 31.09 -13.12
N VAL A 7 1.97 30.94 -11.89
CA VAL A 7 2.09 29.69 -11.12
C VAL A 7 1.45 28.50 -11.82
N ASP A 8 0.27 28.68 -12.42
CA ASP A 8 -0.41 27.60 -13.15
C ASP A 8 0.39 27.13 -14.38
N LEU A 9 1.00 28.08 -15.10
CA LEU A 9 1.88 27.79 -16.21
C LEU A 9 3.13 27.06 -15.75
N TYR A 10 3.73 27.50 -14.64
CA TYR A 10 4.88 26.84 -14.03
C TYR A 10 4.55 25.39 -13.62
N VAL A 11 3.42 25.15 -12.97
CA VAL A 11 2.97 23.81 -12.59
C VAL A 11 2.76 22.94 -13.83
N LYS A 12 2.06 23.45 -14.85
CA LYS A 12 1.85 22.73 -16.12
C LYS A 12 3.19 22.32 -16.76
N LEU A 13 4.10 23.26 -16.95
CA LEU A 13 5.41 23.00 -17.58
C LEU A 13 6.25 22.04 -16.74
N SER A 14 6.17 22.13 -15.41
CA SER A 14 6.85 21.20 -14.51
C SER A 14 6.32 19.78 -14.67
N LEU A 15 5.00 19.60 -14.77
CA LEU A 15 4.38 18.29 -15.03
C LEU A 15 4.76 17.74 -16.41
N GLU A 16 4.75 18.58 -17.45
CA GLU A 16 5.19 18.19 -18.80
C GLU A 16 6.66 17.77 -18.80
N PHE A 17 7.53 18.51 -18.12
CA PHE A 17 8.93 18.15 -17.99
C PHE A 17 9.12 16.82 -17.24
N ILE A 18 8.47 16.64 -16.09
CA ILE A 18 8.63 15.44 -15.25
C ILE A 18 8.09 14.19 -15.95
N PHE A 19 6.92 14.26 -16.56
CA PHE A 19 6.22 13.08 -17.08
C PHE A 19 6.39 12.84 -18.58
N ARG A 20 6.90 13.81 -19.35
CA ARG A 20 7.02 13.68 -20.81
C ARG A 20 8.41 14.02 -21.29
N ASP A 21 8.87 15.26 -21.11
CA ASP A 21 10.07 15.73 -21.80
C ASP A 21 11.36 15.23 -21.16
N GLY A 22 11.43 15.20 -19.84
CA GLY A 22 12.59 14.74 -19.07
C GLY A 22 12.88 13.24 -19.21
N ILE A 23 11.88 12.44 -19.60
CA ILE A 23 12.00 10.99 -19.81
C ILE A 23 11.81 10.57 -21.28
N ARG A 24 11.74 11.53 -22.21
CA ARG A 24 11.35 11.28 -23.61
C ARG A 24 12.25 10.24 -24.30
N ARG A 25 13.56 10.34 -24.14
CA ARG A 25 14.52 9.41 -24.79
C ARG A 25 14.32 7.97 -24.32
N GLN A 26 14.10 7.76 -23.02
CA GLN A 26 13.85 6.47 -22.41
C GLN A 26 12.51 5.91 -22.88
N MET A 27 11.48 6.78 -23.00
CA MET A 27 10.18 6.35 -23.48
C MET A 27 10.15 6.00 -24.96
N ASP A 28 10.86 6.75 -25.80
CA ASP A 28 11.00 6.42 -27.23
C ASP A 28 11.73 5.08 -27.42
N ALA A 29 12.80 4.84 -26.65
CA ALA A 29 13.50 3.56 -26.67
C ALA A 29 12.62 2.39 -26.21
N PHE A 30 11.88 2.56 -25.11
CA PHE A 30 10.90 1.56 -24.64
C PHE A 30 9.83 1.27 -25.70
N ARG A 31 9.23 2.32 -26.28
CA ARG A 31 8.20 2.18 -27.32
C ARG A 31 8.74 1.45 -28.55
N ASN A 32 9.94 1.80 -28.99
CA ASN A 32 10.57 1.16 -30.14
C ASN A 32 10.86 -0.33 -29.87
N GLY A 33 11.41 -0.66 -28.70
CA GLY A 33 11.66 -2.05 -28.32
C GLY A 33 10.37 -2.87 -28.19
N PHE A 34 9.34 -2.32 -27.56
CA PHE A 34 8.04 -2.98 -27.41
C PHE A 34 7.42 -3.29 -28.79
N ASN A 35 7.43 -2.30 -29.70
CA ASN A 35 6.91 -2.43 -31.06
C ASN A 35 7.64 -3.48 -31.94
N GLN A 36 8.84 -3.92 -31.57
CA GLN A 36 9.53 -5.01 -32.29
C GLN A 36 8.86 -6.37 -32.07
N VAL A 37 8.18 -6.55 -30.93
CA VAL A 37 7.50 -7.81 -30.56
C VAL A 37 5.99 -7.67 -30.70
N PHE A 38 5.43 -6.53 -30.27
CA PHE A 38 4.00 -6.28 -30.27
C PHE A 38 3.69 -4.79 -30.48
N SER A 39 2.83 -4.46 -31.43
CA SER A 39 2.45 -3.07 -31.70
C SER A 39 1.67 -2.45 -30.53
N ILE A 40 2.22 -1.39 -29.95
CA ILE A 40 1.61 -0.63 -28.84
C ILE A 40 0.24 -0.05 -29.23
N GLU A 41 -0.02 0.13 -30.52
CA GLU A 41 -1.30 0.63 -31.05
C GLU A 41 -2.47 -0.30 -30.71
N HIS A 42 -2.23 -1.62 -30.62
CA HIS A 42 -3.26 -2.58 -30.23
C HIS A 42 -3.65 -2.46 -28.75
N LEU A 43 -2.84 -1.79 -27.92
CA LEU A 43 -3.16 -1.58 -26.51
C LEU A 43 -4.08 -0.37 -26.28
N LYS A 44 -4.37 0.43 -27.32
CA LYS A 44 -5.21 1.63 -27.21
C LYS A 44 -6.66 1.35 -26.84
N CYS A 45 -7.13 0.11 -27.00
CA CYS A 45 -8.46 -0.29 -26.57
C CYS A 45 -8.59 -0.47 -25.05
N PHE A 46 -7.47 -0.54 -24.31
CA PHE A 46 -7.46 -0.68 -22.87
C PHE A 46 -7.28 0.67 -22.18
N ASN A 47 -7.98 0.87 -21.06
CA ASN A 47 -7.66 1.95 -20.15
C ASN A 47 -6.41 1.62 -19.31
N SER A 48 -5.91 2.60 -18.53
CA SER A 48 -4.68 2.42 -17.74
C SER A 48 -4.76 1.30 -16.69
N HIS A 49 -5.96 1.03 -16.15
CA HIS A 49 -6.18 -0.05 -15.19
C HIS A 49 -6.16 -1.43 -15.87
N GLU A 50 -6.87 -1.57 -16.99
CA GLU A 50 -6.91 -2.80 -17.77
C GLU A 50 -5.53 -3.14 -18.35
N LEU A 51 -4.79 -2.15 -18.83
CA LEU A 51 -3.45 -2.36 -19.35
C LEU A 51 -2.49 -2.85 -18.26
N LYS A 52 -2.59 -2.29 -17.05
CA LYS A 52 -1.84 -2.78 -15.89
C LYS A 52 -2.20 -4.23 -15.57
N LEU A 53 -3.49 -4.57 -15.59
CA LEU A 53 -3.94 -5.94 -15.34
C LEU A 53 -3.43 -6.92 -16.41
N LEU A 54 -3.47 -6.52 -17.69
CA LEU A 54 -2.99 -7.32 -18.81
C LEU A 54 -1.48 -7.60 -18.71
N LEU A 55 -0.68 -6.57 -18.40
CA LEU A 55 0.79 -6.69 -18.37
C LEU A 55 1.32 -7.31 -17.09
N CYS A 56 0.72 -7.00 -15.94
CA CYS A 56 1.23 -7.42 -14.64
C CYS A 56 0.45 -8.57 -14.01
N GLY A 57 -0.74 -8.89 -14.51
CA GLY A 57 -1.67 -9.83 -13.90
C GLY A 57 -2.31 -9.30 -12.61
N ASN A 58 -3.12 -10.16 -11.97
CA ASN A 58 -3.62 -9.91 -10.62
C ASN A 58 -2.51 -10.18 -9.60
N GLN A 59 -1.64 -9.19 -9.39
CA GLN A 59 -0.64 -9.25 -8.31
C GLN A 59 -1.29 -8.83 -7.00
N TRP A 60 -1.87 -9.80 -6.31
CA TRP A 60 -2.33 -9.62 -4.94
C TRP A 60 -1.19 -9.92 -4.00
N PRO A 61 -0.91 -9.03 -3.03
CA PRO A 61 -0.03 -9.38 -1.93
C PRO A 61 -0.51 -10.68 -1.29
N SER A 62 0.43 -11.60 -1.07
CA SER A 62 0.17 -12.85 -0.36
C SER A 62 1.23 -13.06 0.70
N TRP A 63 0.85 -13.81 1.72
CA TRP A 63 1.70 -14.18 2.83
C TRP A 63 1.15 -15.44 3.49
N THR A 64 2.05 -16.21 4.08
CA THR A 64 1.79 -17.35 4.94
C THR A 64 1.80 -16.92 6.41
N LEU A 65 1.28 -17.76 7.30
CA LEU A 65 1.38 -17.52 8.75
C LEU A 65 2.86 -17.40 9.18
N GLU A 66 3.73 -18.23 8.62
CA GLU A 66 5.17 -18.20 8.90
C GLU A 66 5.79 -16.85 8.50
N GLU A 67 5.48 -16.34 7.31
CA GLU A 67 5.98 -15.03 6.88
C GLU A 67 5.46 -13.90 7.78
N LEU A 68 4.19 -13.93 8.17
CA LEU A 68 3.63 -12.95 9.09
C LEU A 68 4.36 -12.99 10.45
N LEU A 69 4.58 -14.19 11.01
CA LEU A 69 5.29 -14.36 12.29
C LEU A 69 6.76 -13.93 12.20
N ASN A 70 7.42 -14.19 11.10
CA ASN A 70 8.85 -13.91 10.92
C ASN A 70 9.13 -12.42 10.62
N TYR A 71 8.20 -11.73 9.97
CA TYR A 71 8.46 -10.40 9.41
C TYR A 71 7.57 -9.27 9.95
N ILE A 72 6.58 -9.58 10.79
CA ILE A 72 5.82 -8.58 11.56
C ILE A 72 6.25 -8.64 13.02
N GLU A 73 6.56 -7.47 13.58
CA GLU A 73 7.09 -7.34 14.92
C GLU A 73 6.04 -6.75 15.88
N PRO A 74 5.64 -7.46 16.94
CA PRO A 74 4.81 -6.85 17.97
C PRO A 74 5.61 -5.78 18.72
N SER A 75 4.95 -4.72 19.14
CA SER A 75 5.56 -3.56 19.77
C SER A 75 4.64 -2.95 20.82
N HIS A 76 5.18 -2.10 21.70
CA HIS A 76 4.47 -1.26 22.68
C HIS A 76 3.12 -1.83 23.18
N GLY A 77 3.17 -2.76 24.13
CA GLY A 77 1.99 -3.36 24.76
C GLY A 77 1.46 -4.63 24.08
N PHE A 78 1.94 -4.97 22.89
CA PHE A 78 1.78 -6.30 22.32
C PHE A 78 3.07 -7.12 22.38
N THR A 79 2.90 -8.43 22.53
CA THR A 79 3.92 -9.48 22.43
C THR A 79 3.46 -10.55 21.44
N ARG A 80 4.31 -11.54 21.14
CA ARG A 80 3.95 -12.64 20.22
C ARG A 80 2.81 -13.51 20.77
N GLU A 81 2.68 -13.57 22.09
CA GLU A 81 1.69 -14.35 22.83
C GLU A 81 0.42 -13.55 23.15
N SER A 82 0.41 -12.24 22.84
CA SER A 82 -0.74 -11.38 23.10
C SER A 82 -1.91 -11.78 22.23
N THR A 83 -3.07 -11.99 22.85
CA THR A 83 -4.31 -12.37 22.14
C THR A 83 -4.66 -11.34 21.06
N GLY A 84 -4.51 -10.04 21.32
CA GLY A 84 -4.68 -8.98 20.32
C GLY A 84 -3.77 -9.11 19.10
N PHE A 85 -2.49 -9.47 19.31
CA PHE A 85 -1.55 -9.70 18.20
C PHE A 85 -1.90 -10.96 17.41
N THR A 86 -2.24 -12.06 18.08
CA THR A 86 -2.71 -13.28 17.41
C THR A 86 -3.99 -13.04 16.60
N LYS A 87 -4.95 -12.27 17.14
CA LYS A 87 -6.16 -11.86 16.40
C LYS A 87 -5.81 -11.08 15.13
N PHE A 88 -4.86 -10.15 15.21
CA PHE A 88 -4.38 -9.41 14.04
C PHE A 88 -3.80 -10.34 12.97
N LEU A 89 -2.93 -11.30 13.34
CA LEU A 89 -2.37 -12.26 12.39
C LEU A 89 -3.44 -13.14 11.73
N ASN A 90 -4.42 -13.59 12.50
CA ASN A 90 -5.54 -14.38 11.97
C ASN A 90 -6.37 -13.57 10.97
N VAL A 91 -6.71 -12.33 11.30
CA VAL A 91 -7.41 -11.45 10.36
C VAL A 91 -6.60 -11.26 9.07
N MET A 92 -5.28 -11.03 9.17
CA MET A 92 -4.40 -10.91 8.00
C MET A 92 -4.40 -12.15 7.11
N LEU A 93 -4.55 -13.35 7.67
CA LEU A 93 -4.66 -14.61 6.91
C LEU A 93 -6.01 -14.74 6.19
N GLU A 94 -7.09 -14.29 6.82
CA GLU A 94 -8.46 -14.36 6.29
C GLU A 94 -8.77 -13.33 5.20
N LEU A 95 -7.90 -12.34 4.99
CA LEU A 95 -8.12 -11.30 3.98
C LEU A 95 -8.06 -11.88 2.57
N ASP A 96 -8.99 -11.47 1.72
CA ASP A 96 -8.93 -11.73 0.28
C ASP A 96 -7.89 -10.84 -0.42
N GLY A 97 -7.65 -11.05 -1.72
CA GLY A 97 -6.63 -10.31 -2.46
C GLY A 97 -6.84 -8.79 -2.53
N LEU A 98 -8.09 -8.31 -2.57
CA LEU A 98 -8.41 -6.88 -2.58
C LEU A 98 -8.25 -6.28 -1.18
N GLU A 99 -8.66 -7.02 -0.15
CA GLU A 99 -8.49 -6.64 1.25
C GLU A 99 -6.99 -6.55 1.59
N ARG A 100 -6.18 -7.55 1.20
CA ARG A 100 -4.72 -7.54 1.39
C ARG A 100 -4.07 -6.34 0.74
N LYS A 101 -4.46 -6.01 -0.49
CA LYS A 101 -3.96 -4.84 -1.21
C LYS A 101 -4.30 -3.54 -0.48
N SER A 102 -5.51 -3.45 0.07
CA SER A 102 -5.98 -2.29 0.83
C SER A 102 -5.19 -2.12 2.13
N VAL A 103 -4.93 -3.21 2.86
CA VAL A 103 -4.11 -3.18 4.08
C VAL A 103 -2.66 -2.85 3.77
N VAL A 104 -2.05 -3.40 2.71
CA VAL A 104 -0.68 -3.06 2.31
C VAL A 104 -0.58 -1.58 1.93
N GLN A 105 -1.56 -1.05 1.20
CA GLN A 105 -1.64 0.39 0.89
C GLN A 105 -1.78 1.24 2.16
N PHE A 106 -2.60 0.80 3.11
CA PHE A 106 -2.80 1.49 4.38
C PHE A 106 -1.49 1.53 5.18
N ILE A 107 -0.79 0.41 5.34
CA ILE A 107 0.40 0.33 6.19
C ILE A 107 1.68 0.85 5.56
N THR A 108 1.82 0.77 4.23
CA THR A 108 3.06 1.15 3.52
C THR A 108 2.92 2.41 2.67
N GLY A 109 1.71 2.87 2.39
CA GLY A 109 1.47 3.91 1.37
C GLY A 109 1.62 3.41 -0.07
N CYS A 110 1.90 2.12 -0.29
CA CYS A 110 2.01 1.49 -1.60
C CYS A 110 1.06 0.29 -1.72
N SER A 111 0.43 0.10 -2.87
CA SER A 111 -0.54 -1.00 -3.06
C SER A 111 0.12 -2.37 -3.31
N SER A 112 1.43 -2.46 -3.19
CA SER A 112 2.21 -3.67 -3.45
C SER A 112 3.41 -3.75 -2.49
N LEU A 113 3.73 -4.97 -2.07
CA LEU A 113 4.96 -5.26 -1.35
C LEU A 113 6.17 -5.18 -2.30
N PRO A 114 7.38 -4.92 -1.78
CA PRO A 114 8.61 -5.01 -2.58
C PRO A 114 8.82 -6.43 -3.13
N PRO A 115 9.64 -6.61 -4.19
CA PRO A 115 10.06 -7.93 -4.63
C PRO A 115 10.62 -8.73 -3.44
N GLY A 116 10.12 -9.95 -3.23
CA GLY A 116 10.44 -10.77 -2.04
C GLY A 116 9.49 -10.60 -0.84
N GLY A 117 8.40 -9.83 -1.00
CA GLY A 117 7.30 -9.81 -0.04
C GLY A 117 7.64 -9.13 1.30
N LEU A 118 7.02 -9.59 2.38
CA LEU A 118 7.21 -9.02 3.73
C LEU A 118 8.66 -9.09 4.21
N ALA A 119 9.42 -10.10 3.78
CA ALA A 119 10.83 -10.27 4.15
C ALA A 119 11.69 -9.04 3.79
N ASN A 120 11.36 -8.42 2.66
CA ASN A 120 12.07 -7.28 2.09
C ASN A 120 11.42 -5.93 2.42
N LEU A 121 10.33 -5.92 3.20
CA LEU A 121 9.75 -4.68 3.69
C LEU A 121 10.73 -4.02 4.70
N ARG A 122 11.13 -2.78 4.41
CA ARG A 122 12.09 -2.01 5.22
C ARG A 122 11.56 -0.58 5.46
N PRO A 123 11.44 -0.15 6.73
CA PRO A 123 11.56 -0.94 7.97
C PRO A 123 10.54 -2.09 8.03
N ARG A 124 10.70 -3.06 8.95
CA ARG A 124 9.69 -4.13 9.13
C ARG A 124 8.39 -3.53 9.68
N LEU A 125 7.26 -4.18 9.40
CA LEU A 125 5.99 -3.76 9.97
C LEU A 125 5.99 -4.02 11.47
N ALA A 126 5.87 -2.96 12.26
CA ALA A 126 5.71 -3.05 13.70
C ALA A 126 4.25 -2.77 14.10
N VAL A 127 3.68 -3.63 14.95
CA VAL A 127 2.28 -3.56 15.37
C VAL A 127 2.21 -3.30 16.87
N ALA A 128 1.67 -2.14 17.23
CA ALA A 128 1.60 -1.66 18.60
C ALA A 128 0.18 -1.58 19.13
N ARG A 129 0.05 -1.74 20.45
CA ARG A 129 -1.22 -1.52 21.13
C ARG A 129 -1.47 -0.02 21.26
N LYS A 130 -2.62 0.43 20.78
CA LYS A 130 -3.10 1.79 21.00
C LYS A 130 -3.60 1.92 22.45
N VAL A 131 -3.04 2.87 23.20
CA VAL A 131 -3.41 3.14 24.61
C VAL A 131 -4.68 4.00 24.63
N GLU A 132 -5.52 3.83 25.66
CA GLU A 132 -6.80 4.57 25.83
C GLU A 132 -7.76 4.45 24.64
N ALA A 133 -7.83 3.26 24.04
CA ALA A 133 -8.70 2.97 22.91
C ALA A 133 -9.65 1.79 23.21
N ASP A 134 -10.83 1.83 22.60
CA ASP A 134 -11.91 0.86 22.74
C ASP A 134 -12.28 0.22 21.38
N ASP A 135 -13.35 -0.59 21.37
CA ASP A 135 -13.84 -1.24 20.15
C ASP A 135 -14.41 -0.29 19.09
N ASN A 136 -14.64 0.98 19.45
CA ASN A 136 -15.10 2.02 18.53
C ASN A 136 -13.95 2.80 17.89
N SER A 137 -12.78 2.74 18.50
CA SER A 137 -11.58 3.41 18.02
C SER A 137 -11.04 2.76 16.76
N TYR A 138 -10.55 3.56 15.82
CA TYR A 138 -9.93 3.07 14.59
C TYR A 138 -8.41 2.90 14.74
N PRO A 139 -7.80 1.96 13.98
CA PRO A 139 -6.36 1.87 13.90
C PRO A 139 -5.77 3.10 13.18
N SER A 140 -4.50 3.38 13.45
CA SER A 140 -3.76 4.49 12.83
C SER A 140 -2.36 4.02 12.46
N VAL A 141 -1.75 4.63 11.45
CA VAL A 141 -0.46 4.15 10.92
C VAL A 141 0.49 5.29 10.56
N ASN A 142 1.75 5.09 10.91
CA ASN A 142 2.85 5.90 10.40
C ASN A 142 3.51 5.14 9.26
N THR A 143 3.12 5.47 8.03
CA THR A 143 3.56 4.76 6.82
C THR A 143 5.07 4.83 6.61
N CYS A 144 5.71 5.96 6.91
CA CYS A 144 7.18 6.12 6.80
C CYS A 144 7.96 5.12 7.66
N TYR A 145 7.36 4.65 8.77
CA TYR A 145 7.99 3.72 9.71
C TYR A 145 7.37 2.33 9.68
N HIS A 146 6.40 2.08 8.80
CA HIS A 146 5.56 0.88 8.81
C HIS A 146 5.10 0.53 10.23
N TYR A 147 4.53 1.52 10.93
CA TYR A 147 4.18 1.39 12.34
C TYR A 147 2.67 1.51 12.55
N LEU A 148 2.01 0.37 12.72
CA LEU A 148 0.57 0.24 12.89
C LEU A 148 0.22 0.24 14.38
N LYS A 149 -0.66 1.16 14.80
CA LYS A 149 -1.25 1.18 16.15
C LYS A 149 -2.70 0.74 16.06
N LEU A 150 -3.08 -0.31 16.80
CA LEU A 150 -4.46 -0.78 16.86
C LEU A 150 -4.93 -1.00 18.31
N PRO A 151 -6.20 -0.70 18.64
CA PRO A 151 -6.82 -1.09 19.90
C PRO A 151 -6.75 -2.60 20.14
N ASP A 152 -6.72 -3.03 21.40
CA ASP A 152 -6.84 -4.45 21.74
C ASP A 152 -8.31 -4.88 21.67
N TYR A 153 -8.81 -5.04 20.45
CA TYR A 153 -10.22 -5.29 20.18
C TYR A 153 -10.73 -6.56 20.86
N SER A 154 -11.98 -6.53 21.31
CA SER A 154 -12.59 -7.67 21.99
C SER A 154 -12.71 -8.92 21.10
N SER A 155 -12.92 -8.78 19.79
CA SER A 155 -13.04 -9.89 18.82
C SER A 155 -12.28 -9.67 17.50
N GLN A 156 -12.08 -10.75 16.72
CA GLN A 156 -11.45 -10.69 15.39
C GLN A 156 -12.34 -9.97 14.37
N GLU A 157 -13.66 -10.16 14.47
CA GLU A 157 -14.65 -9.53 13.61
C GLU A 157 -14.60 -8.00 13.75
N ILE A 158 -14.54 -7.50 15.00
CA ILE A 158 -14.40 -6.07 15.26
C ILE A 158 -13.08 -5.55 14.68
N LEU A 159 -11.97 -6.27 14.91
CA LEU A 159 -10.67 -5.91 14.34
C LEU A 159 -10.75 -5.80 12.81
N LYS A 160 -11.29 -6.83 12.13
CA LYS A 160 -11.43 -6.83 10.67
C LYS A 160 -12.27 -5.66 10.19
N ILE A 161 -13.43 -5.42 10.80
CA ILE A 161 -14.32 -4.30 10.43
C ILE A 161 -13.61 -2.95 10.59
N ARG A 162 -12.95 -2.71 11.73
CA ARG A 162 -12.26 -1.44 12.01
C ARG A 162 -11.04 -1.24 11.12
N LEU A 163 -10.26 -2.29 10.88
CA LEU A 163 -9.12 -2.26 9.97
C LEU A 163 -9.56 -1.95 8.53
N MET A 164 -10.57 -2.65 8.03
CA MET A 164 -11.05 -2.45 6.67
C MET A 164 -11.74 -1.10 6.48
N THR A 165 -12.41 -0.59 7.51
CA THR A 165 -12.96 0.77 7.50
C THR A 165 -11.83 1.81 7.41
N ALA A 166 -10.78 1.68 8.24
CA ALA A 166 -9.64 2.58 8.20
C ALA A 166 -8.89 2.55 6.85
N CYS A 167 -8.81 1.39 6.20
CA CYS A 167 -8.20 1.27 4.87
C CYS A 167 -8.98 2.01 3.77
N LYS A 168 -10.29 2.20 3.94
CA LYS A 168 -11.16 2.85 2.94
C LYS A 168 -11.19 4.37 3.09
N GLU A 169 -10.87 4.91 4.26
CA GLU A 169 -10.90 6.35 4.50
C GLU A 169 -9.63 7.07 4.03
N ARG A 170 -9.83 8.16 3.30
CA ARG A 170 -8.76 9.09 2.92
C ARG A 170 -8.51 10.06 4.08
N GLY A 171 -7.71 9.66 5.09
CA GLY A 171 -7.41 10.57 6.21
C GLY A 171 -6.64 9.99 7.39
N PHE A 172 -6.69 8.68 7.65
CA PHE A 172 -6.00 8.06 8.79
C PHE A 172 -4.47 7.91 8.65
N TYR A 173 -3.89 8.51 7.60
CA TYR A 173 -2.45 8.49 7.29
C TYR A 173 -1.64 9.49 8.13
N PHE A 174 -2.30 10.35 8.91
CA PHE A 174 -1.68 11.41 9.68
C PHE A 174 -2.18 11.37 11.13
N ASN A 175 -1.38 10.79 12.03
CA ASN A 175 -1.43 11.02 13.47
C ASN A 175 -0.01 11.14 14.01
#